data_AF-A0A924CCX9-F1
#
_entry.id   AF-A0A924CCX9-F1
#
_cell.length_a   1.000
_cell.length_b   1.000
_cell.length_c   1.000
_cell.angle_alpha   90.00
_cell.angle_beta   90.00
_cell.angle_gamma   90.00
#
_symmetry.space_group_name_H-M   'P 1'
#
loop_
_entity.id
_entity.type
_entity.pdbx_description
1 polymer ?
#
loop_
_entity_poly.entity_id
_entity_poly.type
_entity_poly.pdbx_seq_one_letter_code
_entity_poly.pdbx_strand_id
1 'polypeptide(L)'
;MQITLTQSGGLAGKKLTASLNSTLTDKEWKILIDTIKANVAEKSKKRDAFSYTLQKKEEEATKTSIDISAIPAAYDDLFKKLFDGLEPAQ
;
A
#
# COMPACT_ATOMS: atom_id res chain seq x y z
N MET A 1 -10.66 8.93 -5.84
CA MET A 1 -9.73 8.03 -6.57
C MET A 1 -9.92 6.58 -6.13
N GLN A 2 -9.74 5.58 -7.00
CA GLN A 2 -9.70 4.18 -6.57
C GLN A 2 -8.25 3.74 -6.34
N ILE A 3 -7.99 3.17 -5.17
CA ILE A 3 -6.69 2.71 -4.73
C ILE A 3 -6.75 1.20 -4.55
N THR A 4 -5.75 0.50 -5.08
CA THR A 4 -5.60 -0.94 -4.94
C THR A 4 -4.32 -1.23 -4.14
N LEU A 5 -4.48 -1.95 -3.04
CA LEU A 5 -3.38 -2.50 -2.25
C LEU A 5 -3.18 -3.96 -2.67
N THR A 6 -1.96 -4.32 -3.03
CA THR A 6 -1.57 -5.70 -3.30
C THR A 6 -0.50 -6.12 -2.31
N GLN A 7 -0.81 -7.10 -1.48
CA GLN A 7 0.14 -7.81 -0.65
C GLN A 7 0.66 -9.04 -1.40
N SER A 8 1.97 -9.21 -1.45
CA SER A 8 2.66 -10.34 -2.06
C SER A 8 3.75 -10.82 -1.11
N GLY A 9 3.67 -12.07 -0.66
CA GLY A 9 4.68 -12.66 0.23
C GLY A 9 4.08 -13.66 1.23
N GLY A 10 4.94 -14.27 2.04
CA GLY A 10 4.59 -15.38 2.93
C GLY A 10 4.78 -16.78 2.34
N LEU A 11 4.81 -17.79 3.22
CA LEU A 11 5.16 -19.20 2.96
C LEU A 11 4.34 -19.91 1.85
N ALA A 12 3.25 -19.32 1.36
CA ALA A 12 2.35 -19.93 0.38
C ALA A 12 2.29 -19.19 -0.98
N GLY A 13 3.06 -18.11 -1.18
CA GLY A 13 3.06 -17.36 -2.45
C GLY A 13 1.71 -16.73 -2.83
N LYS A 14 0.73 -16.71 -1.92
CA LYS A 14 -0.58 -16.13 -2.17
C LYS A 14 -0.48 -14.61 -2.26
N LYS A 15 -1.07 -14.05 -3.31
CA LYS A 15 -1.22 -12.61 -3.49
C LYS A 15 -2.60 -12.21 -2.97
N LEU A 16 -2.63 -11.28 -2.04
CA LEU A 16 -3.87 -10.69 -1.55
C LEU A 16 -4.03 -9.31 -2.18
N THR A 17 -5.23 -8.97 -2.60
CA THR A 17 -5.54 -7.68 -3.23
C THR A 17 -6.78 -7.09 -2.61
N ALA A 18 -6.75 -5.79 -2.35
CA ALA A 18 -7.88 -5.01 -1.87
C ALA A 18 -8.01 -3.77 -2.74
N SER A 19 -9.23 -3.38 -3.08
CA SER A 19 -9.51 -2.13 -3.79
C SER A 19 -10.52 -1.30 -3.01
N LEU A 20 -10.19 -0.03 -2.82
CA LEU A 20 -10.97 0.94 -2.05
C LEU A 20 -11.13 2.22 -2.87
N ASN A 21 -12.35 2.76 -2.88
CA ASN A 21 -12.58 4.12 -3.33
C ASN A 21 -12.20 5.07 -2.20
N SER A 22 -11.11 5.82 -2.40
CA SER A 22 -10.63 6.83 -1.47
C SER A 22 -11.00 8.24 -1.92
N THR A 23 -11.26 9.10 -0.94
CA THR A 23 -11.46 10.55 -1.12
C THR A 23 -10.15 11.34 -1.20
N LEU A 24 -8.99 10.64 -1.14
CA LEU A 24 -7.68 11.28 -1.33
C LEU A 24 -7.64 12.07 -2.65
N THR A 25 -6.94 13.20 -2.61
CA THR A 25 -6.61 14.00 -3.81
C THR A 25 -5.23 13.60 -4.33
N ASP A 26 -4.91 13.93 -5.58
CA ASP A 26 -3.59 13.60 -6.17
C ASP A 26 -2.42 14.19 -5.35
N LYS A 27 -2.62 15.37 -4.74
CA LYS A 27 -1.65 15.97 -3.81
C LYS A 27 -1.44 15.10 -2.56
N GLU A 28 -2.51 14.70 -1.89
CA GLU A 28 -2.45 13.86 -0.69
C GLU A 28 -1.83 12.49 -1.01
N TRP A 29 -2.19 11.91 -2.15
CA TRP A 29 -1.58 10.69 -2.64
C TRP A 29 -0.07 10.84 -2.87
N LYS A 30 0.36 11.92 -3.49
CA LYS A 30 1.78 12.19 -3.70
C LYS A 30 2.53 12.34 -2.38
N ILE A 31 1.95 13.08 -1.42
CA ILE A 31 2.53 13.25 -0.08
C ILE A 31 2.63 11.91 0.64
N LEU A 32 1.57 11.09 0.58
CA LEU A 32 1.54 9.74 1.14
C LEU A 32 2.69 8.90 0.59
N ILE A 33 2.78 8.79 -0.74
CA ILE A 33 3.78 7.96 -1.40
C ILE A 33 5.20 8.45 -1.09
N ASP A 34 5.41 9.76 -1.12
CA ASP A 34 6.71 10.38 -0.82
C ASP A 34 7.12 10.13 0.65
N THR A 35 6.18 10.30 1.57
CA THR A 35 6.41 10.05 3.01
C THR A 35 6.76 8.59 3.29
N ILE A 36 6.03 7.67 2.66
CA ILE A 36 6.30 6.24 2.77
C ILE A 36 7.69 5.92 2.21
N LYS A 37 8.02 6.42 1.01
CA LYS A 37 9.34 6.21 0.40
C LYS A 37 10.47 6.76 1.27
N ALA A 38 10.30 7.95 1.83
CA ALA A 38 11.27 8.55 2.74
C ALA A 38 11.48 7.68 3.99
N ASN A 39 10.39 7.20 4.61
CA ASN A 39 10.46 6.34 5.79
C ASN A 39 11.03 4.93 5.48
N VAL A 40 10.77 4.38 4.29
CA VAL A 40 11.37 3.11 3.84
C VAL A 40 12.90 3.22 3.77
N ALA A 41 13.41 4.34 3.24
CA ALA A 41 14.84 4.59 3.16
C ALA A 41 15.51 4.62 4.55
N GLU A 42 14.82 5.16 5.57
CA GLU A 42 15.33 5.21 6.95
C GLU A 42 15.19 3.88 7.71
N LYS A 43 14.13 3.10 7.46
CA LYS A 43 13.83 1.86 8.20
C LYS A 43 14.26 0.55 7.52
N SER A 44 15.21 0.61 6.58
CA SER A 44 15.74 -0.55 5.84
C SER A 44 16.50 -1.57 6.73
N LYS A 45 15.81 -2.25 7.67
CA LYS A 45 16.33 -3.36 8.48
C LYS A 45 15.27 -4.40 8.91
N LYS A 46 14.02 -4.32 8.47
CA LYS A 46 13.04 -5.41 8.72
C LYS A 46 12.84 -6.22 7.45
N ARG A 47 13.25 -7.49 7.48
CA ARG A 47 12.88 -8.49 6.48
C ARG A 47 11.44 -8.90 6.76
N ASP A 48 10.50 -8.04 6.40
CA ASP A 48 9.10 -8.44 6.35
C ASP A 48 8.94 -9.48 5.23
N ALA A 49 8.37 -10.65 5.58
CA ALA A 49 8.11 -11.71 4.61
C ALA A 49 7.03 -11.32 3.57
N PHE A 50 6.42 -10.15 3.75
CA PHE A 50 5.33 -9.61 2.95
C PHE A 50 5.75 -8.29 2.32
N SER A 51 5.63 -8.20 1.00
CA SER A 51 5.77 -6.97 0.22
C SER A 51 4.39 -6.39 -0.05
N TYR A 52 4.23 -5.08 0.13
CA TYR A 52 2.98 -4.38 -0.14
C TYR A 52 3.20 -3.38 -1.27
N THR A 53 2.26 -3.31 -2.20
CA THR A 53 2.30 -2.38 -3.33
C THR A 53 0.97 -1.65 -3.42
N LEU A 54 1.04 -0.36 -3.66
CA LEU A 54 -0.09 0.53 -3.84
C LEU A 54 -0.19 0.95 -5.30
N GLN A 55 -1.39 0.89 -5.86
CA GLN A 55 -1.69 1.30 -7.22
C GLN A 55 -2.91 2.23 -7.25
N LYS A 56 -2.83 3.33 -7.98
CA LYS A 56 -3.99 4.18 -8.29
C LYS A 56 -4.61 3.72 -9.62
N LYS A 57 -5.93 3.51 -9.65
CA LYS A 57 -6.63 2.99 -10.85
C LYS A 57 -6.56 3.92 -12.06
N GLU A 58 -6.44 5.23 -11.85
CA GLU A 58 -6.31 6.20 -12.95
C GLU A 58 -4.99 6.07 -13.71
N GLU A 59 -4.00 5.36 -13.16
CA GLU A 59 -2.67 5.23 -13.74
C GLU A 59 -2.19 3.79 -13.50
N GLU A 60 -2.74 2.85 -14.29
CA GLU A 60 -2.49 1.40 -14.17
C GLU A 60 -1.00 1.01 -14.18
N ALA A 61 -0.10 1.89 -14.61
CA ALA A 61 1.33 1.63 -14.71
C ALA A 61 2.14 1.86 -13.41
N THR A 62 1.64 2.65 -12.45
CA THR A 62 2.47 3.15 -11.34
C THR A 62 2.25 2.36 -10.05
N LYS A 63 2.70 1.10 -10.02
CA LYS A 63 2.76 0.31 -8.78
C LYS A 63 3.88 0.84 -7.88
N THR A 64 3.52 1.35 -6.72
CA THR A 64 4.50 1.84 -5.76
C THR A 64 4.61 0.86 -4.60
N SER A 65 5.81 0.29 -4.42
CA SER A 65 6.11 -0.50 -3.22
C SER A 65 6.07 0.40 -1.99
N ILE A 66 5.38 -0.10 -0.97
CA ILE A 66 5.21 0.61 0.30
C ILE A 66 5.57 -0.29 1.46
N ASP A 67 6.14 0.33 2.49
CA ASP A 67 6.37 -0.34 3.77
C ASP A 67 5.25 0.05 4.74
N ILE A 68 4.64 -0.95 5.35
CA ILE A 68 3.48 -0.73 6.23
C ILE A 68 3.89 -0.04 7.54
N SER A 69 5.15 -0.18 7.96
CA SER A 69 5.71 0.49 9.13
C SER A 69 6.08 1.95 8.87
N ALA A 70 6.01 2.37 7.60
CA ALA A 70 6.27 3.71 7.11
C ALA A 70 4.97 4.49 6.82
N ILE A 71 3.81 3.86 7.00
CA ILE A 71 2.51 4.51 6.81
C ILE A 71 2.31 5.56 7.92
N PRO A 72 2.02 6.82 7.57
CA PRO A 72 1.73 7.85 8.56
C PRO A 72 0.39 7.55 9.25
N ALA A 73 0.30 7.86 10.55
CA ALA A 73 -0.94 7.68 11.32
C ALA A 73 -2.16 8.40 10.71
N ALA A 74 -1.94 9.50 9.99
CA ALA A 74 -2.99 10.23 9.28
C ALA A 74 -3.73 9.38 8.23
N TYR A 75 -3.09 8.33 7.71
CA TYR A 75 -3.65 7.43 6.71
C TYR A 75 -3.97 6.04 7.27
N ASP A 76 -3.78 5.81 8.57
CA ASP A 76 -3.98 4.50 9.21
C ASP A 76 -5.38 3.93 8.93
N ASP A 77 -6.44 4.76 9.02
CA ASP A 77 -7.82 4.34 8.72
C ASP A 77 -8.00 3.84 7.28
N LEU A 78 -7.39 4.52 6.30
CA LEU A 78 -7.45 4.14 4.90
C LEU A 78 -6.74 2.80 4.67
N PHE A 79 -5.54 2.65 5.22
CA PHE A 79 -4.80 1.41 5.12
C PHE A 79 -5.46 0.28 5.88
N LYS A 80 -6.05 0.55 7.04
CA LYS A 80 -6.80 -0.42 7.81
C LYS A 80 -7.98 -0.98 7.01
N LYS A 81 -8.72 -0.13 6.29
CA LYS A 81 -9.78 -0.57 5.36
C LYS A 81 -9.22 -1.38 4.19
N LEU A 82 -8.08 -0.98 3.63
CA LEU A 82 -7.41 -1.75 2.59
C LEU A 82 -6.94 -3.12 3.11
N PHE A 83 -6.38 -3.20 4.31
CA PHE A 83 -5.91 -4.43 4.94
C PHE A 83 -7.06 -5.36 5.32
N ASP A 84 -8.16 -4.81 5.84
CA ASP A 84 -9.38 -5.55 6.18
C ASP A 84 -10.02 -6.17 4.93
N GLY A 85 -10.02 -5.43 3.82
CA GLY A 85 -10.50 -5.91 2.52
C GLY A 85 -9.49 -6.73 1.71
N LEU A 86 -8.37 -7.19 2.30
CA LEU A 86 -7.40 -8.03 1.59
C LEU A 86 -7.94 -9.44 1.41
N GLU A 87 -8.28 -9.75 0.17
CA GLU A 87 -8.76 -11.07 -0.23
C GLU A 87 -7.78 -11.72 -1.21
N PRO A 88 -7.69 -13.06 -1.24
CA PRO A 88 -6.87 -13.74 -2.23
C PRO A 88 -7.32 -13.33 -3.63
N ALA A 89 -6.37 -12.81 -4.42
CA ALA A 89 -6.60 -12.52 -5.82
C ALA A 89 -7.00 -13.84 -6.52
N GLN A 90 -8.27 -13.95 -6.92
CA GLN A 90 -8.79 -15.10 -7.68
C GLN A 90 -8.25 -15.11 -9.10
#